data_AF-A0A7C5SFZ1-F1
#
_entry.id   AF-A0A7C5SFZ1-F1
#
_cell.length_a   1.000
_cell.length_b   1.000
_cell.length_c   1.000
_cell.angle_alpha   90.00
_cell.angle_beta   90.00
_cell.angle_gamma   90.00
#
_symmetry.space_group_name_H-M   'P 1'
#
loop_
_entity.id
_entity.type
_entity.pdbx_description
1 polymer ?
#
loop_
_entity_poly.entity_id
_entity_poly.type
_entity_poly.pdbx_seq_one_letter_code
_entity_poly.pdbx_strand_id
1 'polypeptide(L)' 'MHVPDGFLAPRFYLPLWAAAVPAWIVALRRLRREVDERSLPRLAAATAVAFALSSIALPLPGGTSVHA' A
#
# COMPACT_ATOMS: atom_id res chain seq x y z
N MET A 1 -5.26 3.03 -6.06
CA MET A 1 -5.00 3.41 -7.46
C MET A 1 -3.53 3.64 -7.67
N HIS A 2 -2.85 2.68 -8.29
CA HIS A 2 -1.47 2.82 -8.72
C HIS A 2 -1.41 3.75 -9.95
N VAL A 3 -0.49 4.72 -9.94
CA VAL A 3 -0.18 5.54 -11.11
C VAL A 3 0.92 4.81 -11.89
N PRO A 4 0.74 4.52 -13.19
CA PRO A 4 1.73 3.80 -13.97
C PRO A 4 3.10 4.47 -13.94
N ASP A 5 4.16 3.67 -14.00
CA ASP A 5 5.52 4.18 -14.05
C ASP A 5 5.75 5.04 -15.30
N GLY A 6 6.52 6.13 -15.15
CA GLY A 6 6.80 7.07 -16.24
C GLY A 6 5.70 8.08 -16.54
N PHE A 7 4.52 7.97 -15.91
CA PHE A 7 3.42 8.93 -16.10
C PHE A 7 3.65 10.27 -15.38
N LEU A 8 4.42 10.27 -14.29
CA LEU A 8 4.72 11.46 -13.49
C LEU A 8 6.14 11.95 -13.76
N ALA A 9 6.27 13.23 -14.10
CA ALA A 9 7.59 13.86 -14.20
C ALA A 9 8.32 13.85 -12.84
N PRO A 10 9.67 13.78 -12.83
CA PRO A 10 10.48 13.76 -11.60
C PRO A 10 10.16 14.86 -10.59
N ARG A 11 9.81 16.04 -11.09
CA ARG A 11 9.39 17.18 -10.26
C ARG A 11 8.16 16.90 -9.38
N PHE A 12 7.32 15.93 -9.73
CA PHE A 12 6.11 15.59 -8.97
C PHE A 12 6.31 14.40 -8.03
N TYR A 13 6.95 13.31 -8.47
CA TYR A 13 7.09 12.14 -7.60
C TYR A 13 8.19 12.31 -6.53
N LEU A 14 9.24 13.10 -6.79
CA LEU A 14 10.31 13.36 -5.82
C LEU A 14 9.83 14.01 -4.51
N PRO A 15 9.03 15.10 -4.53
CA PRO A 15 8.50 15.67 -3.28
C PRO A 15 7.51 14.73 -2.58
N LEU A 16 6.70 13.97 -3.32
CA LEU A 16 5.85 12.93 -2.71
C LEU A 16 6.68 11.87 -1.99
N TRP A 17 7.77 11.42 -2.60
CA TRP A 17 8.71 10.49 -1.98
C TRP A 17 9.32 11.08 -0.72
N ALA A 18 9.77 12.33 -0.76
CA ALA A 18 10.30 13.03 0.41
C ALA A 18 9.28 13.13 1.56
N ALA A 19 7.99 13.29 1.25
CA ALA A 19 6.91 13.28 2.24
C ALA A 19 6.56 11.86 2.74
N ALA A 20 6.71 10.83 1.91
CA ALA A 20 6.41 9.43 2.28
C ALA A 20 7.48 8.83 3.21
N VAL A 21 8.76 9.18 3.00
CA VAL A 21 9.90 8.69 3.80
C VAL A 21 9.70 8.86 5.31
N PRO A 22 9.34 10.03 5.87
CA PRO A 22 9.14 10.18 7.31
C PRO A 22 7.99 9.32 7.83
N ALA A 23 6.91 9.16 7.06
CA ALA A 23 5.80 8.29 7.44
C ALA A 23 6.25 6.83 7.56
N TRP A 24 7.07 6.35 6.61
CA TRP A 24 7.65 5.01 6.68
C TRP A 24 8.60 4.84 7.86
N ILE A 25 9.44 5.84 8.15
CA ILE A 25 10.35 5.79 9.32
C ILE A 25 9.54 5.65 10.62
N VAL A 26 8.46 6.41 10.78
CA VAL A 26 7.59 6.34 11.96
C VAL A 26 6.89 4.98 12.04
N ALA A 27 6.34 4.50 10.93
CA ALA A 27 5.67 3.20 10.85
C ALA A 27 6.62 2.05 11.21
N LEU A 28 7.85 2.05 10.67
CA LEU A 28 8.86 1.03 10.97
C LEU A 28 9.30 1.07 12.44
N ARG A 29 9.44 2.25 13.04
CA ARG A 29 9.77 2.37 14.47
C ARG A 29 8.67 1.83 15.36
N ARG A 30 7.40 2.04 15.01
CA ARG A 30 6.25 1.47 15.72
C ARG A 30 6.17 -0.05 15.52
N LEU A 31 6.33 -0.52 14.29
CA LEU A 31 6.32 -1.94 13.97
C LEU A 31 7.34 -2.72 14.83
N ARG A 32 8.57 -2.20 14.95
CA ARG A 32 9.62 -2.83 15.77
C ARG A 32 9.34 -2.83 17.27
N ARG A 33 8.44 -1.96 17.75
CA ARG A 33 8.05 -1.86 19.17
C ARG A 33 6.81 -2.68 19.51
N GLU A 34 5.88 -2.81 18.56
CA GLU A 34 4.54 -3.34 18.80
C GLU A 34 4.32 -4.74 18.19
N VAL A 35 5.15 -5.16 17.22
CA VAL A 35 5.03 -6.47 16.57
C VAL A 35 6.03 -7.46 17.16
N ASP A 36 5.48 -8.43 17.87
CA ASP A 36 6.19 -9.61 18.39
C ASP A 36 6.01 -10.83 17.46
N GLU A 37 6.80 -11.88 17.68
CA GLU A 37 6.78 -13.15 16.92
C GLU A 37 5.39 -13.79 16.82
N ARG A 38 4.53 -13.60 17.83
CA ARG A 38 3.16 -14.13 17.84
C ARG A 38 2.17 -13.30 17.01
N SER A 39 2.47 -12.03 16.77
CA SER A 39 1.62 -11.09 16.03
C SER A 39 2.00 -11.01 14.54
N LEU A 40 3.25 -11.34 14.22
CA LEU A 40 3.79 -11.32 12.86
C LEU A 40 3.02 -12.21 11.87
N PRO A 41 2.59 -13.45 12.20
CA PRO A 41 1.76 -14.26 11.32
C PRO A 41 0.40 -13.62 11.03
N ARG A 42 -0.20 -12.91 12.01
CA ARG A 42 -1.50 -12.23 11.82
C ARG A 42 -1.37 -11.03 10.91
N LEU A 43 -0.29 -10.26 11.04
CA LEU A 43 0.01 -9.14 10.15
C LEU A 43 0.22 -9.64 8.70
N ALA A 44 0.96 -10.73 8.53
CA ALA A 44 1.18 -11.34 7.23
C ALA A 44 -0.15 -11.82 6.60
N ALA A 45 -0.99 -12.53 7.37
CA ALA A 45 -2.30 -12.96 6.91
C ALA A 45 -3.20 -11.77 6.52
N ALA A 46 -3.25 -10.71 7.34
CA ALA A 46 -4.02 -9.52 7.03
C ALA A 46 -3.53 -8.83 5.75
N THR A 47 -2.21 -8.76 5.54
CA THR A 47 -1.61 -8.20 4.33
C THR A 47 -1.94 -9.04 3.10
N ALA A 48 -1.87 -10.38 3.22
CA ALA A 48 -2.22 -11.29 2.15
C ALA A 48 -3.70 -11.19 1.76
N VAL A 49 -4.60 -11.07 2.74
CA VAL A 49 -6.03 -10.85 2.50
C VAL A 49 -6.26 -9.50 1.81
N ALA A 50 -5.62 -8.43 2.27
CA ALA A 50 -5.73 -7.12 1.62
C ALA A 50 -5.27 -7.17 0.15
N PHE A 51 -4.16 -7.86 -0.12
CA PHE A 51 -3.64 -8.04 -1.48
C PHE A 51 -4.57 -8.90 -2.36
N ALA A 52 -5.15 -9.96 -1.79
CA ALA A 52 -6.14 -10.78 -2.49
C ALA A 52 -7.38 -9.94 -2.83
N LEU A 53 -7.88 -9.14 -1.89
CA LEU A 53 -9.03 -8.26 -2.10
C LEU A 53 -8.76 -7.19 -3.16
N SER A 54 -7.57 -6.58 -3.19
CA SER A 54 -7.17 -5.63 -4.26
C SER A 54 -7.14 -6.27 -5.66
N SER A 55 -6.94 -7.58 -5.72
CA SER A 55 -6.86 -8.34 -6.97
C SER A 55 -8.24 -8.76 -7.50
N ILE A 56 -9.28 -8.75 -6.65
CA ILE A 56 -10.63 -9.14 -7.06
C ILE A 56 -11.24 -7.99 -7.87
N ALA A 57 -11.67 -8.31 -9.10
CA ALA A 57 -12.40 -7.37 -9.94
C ALA A 57 -13.79 -7.10 -9.35
N LEU A 58 -14.00 -5.91 -8.81
CA LEU A 58 -15.34 -5.46 -8.44
C LEU A 58 -15.98 -4.80 -9.67
N PRO A 59 -17.06 -5.39 -10.23
CA PRO A 59 -17.76 -4.79 -11.35
C PRO A 59 -18.47 -3.51 -10.87
N LEU A 60 -18.10 -2.36 -11.42
CA LEU A 60 -18.85 -1.14 -11.17
C LEU A 60 -20.10 -1.10 -12.06
N PRO A 61 -21.23 -0.60 -11.54
CA PRO A 61 -22.38 -0.27 -12.39
C PRO A 61 -21.96 0.82 -13.38
N GLY A 62 -21.89 0.46 -14.67
CA GLY A 62 -21.33 1.31 -15.73
C GLY A 62 -20.35 0.62 -16.69
N GLY A 63 -20.08 -0.68 -16.52
CA GLY A 63 -19.31 -1.48 -17.50
C GLY A 63 -17.79 -1.37 -17.38
N THR A 64 -17.28 -0.73 -16.33
CA THR A 64 -15.84 -0.66 -16.02
C THR A 64 -15.53 -1.50 -14.78
N SER A 65 -14.38 -2.17 -14.75
CA SER A 65 -13.88 -2.84 -13.55
C SER A 65 -13.00 -1.87 -12.77
N VAL A 66 -13.19 -1.81 -11.44
CA VAL A 66 -12.21 -1.18 -10.54
C VAL A 66 -11.24 -2.24 -10.08
N HIS A 67 -9.97 -1.96 -10.28
CA HIS A 67 -8.84 -2.63 -9.64
C HIS A 67 -8.14 -1.59 -8.78
N ALA A 68 -7.86 -1.90 -7.51
CA ALA A 68 -7.20 -0.96 -6.59
C ALA A 68 -6.22 -1.69 -5.70
#